data_AF-A0A7Z9I6G2-F1
#
_entry.id   AF-A0A7Z9I6G2-F1
#
_cell.length_a   1.000
_cell.length_b   1.000
_cell.length_c   1.000
_cell.angle_alpha   90.00
_cell.angle_beta   90.00
_cell.angle_gamma   90.00
#
_symmetry.space_group_name_H-M   'P 1'
#
loop_
_entity.id
_entity.type
_entity.pdbx_description
1 polymer ?
#
loop_
_entity_poly.entity_id
_entity_poly.type
_entity_poly.pdbx_seq_one_letter_code
_entity_poly.pdbx_strand_id
1 'polypeptide(L)'
;MTNLKEYKMYIDGQWVNSESEKSFESFNPATEEAWAVIPEAGANDVDRAVQAAHRAFSEGPWVNMTATERGKLLHRLAEVLAEHSESLGRVETTDTGKLLKETQWQARYIADYFKYYAGLADKVHGETLPIDKPNMWTMTIREPLGVVAAIVPWNSQLFLVAVKIAPALAAGNTVVLKASEHASAPMLEFAKVFEEAGFPPGVMNIVTGYGDPCAKALTSHPLVARVSFTGGPETARHVVRNSAENLAQVSLELGGKSPMIVFEDADLESATNGVLLSIFSASGQSCVAGSRLLLHESIHEKILDQITARAQNIRIGDPIEEATQMGPLATLAQLNNIKSTVADATANGATLIHGGGQPAHLEKGWYCEPTIVDCPDQNLGIVQRELFGPVVSVLRFRNEAEAIKLANDTRYGLASGVFTTNIGRALRVTKALRAGIVWVNTYRMVSPMAPFGGFKDSGYGRESGLDAIYDYTRPKAVWLNTSPDPIADPFVMQ
;
A
#
# COMPACT_ATOMS: atom_id res chain seq x y z
N MET A 1 2.44 36.21 -7.21
CA MET A 1 3.20 34.95 -7.25
C MET A 1 2.98 34.29 -5.91
N THR A 2 2.30 33.15 -5.89
CA THR A 2 2.09 32.36 -4.67
C THR A 2 3.46 31.84 -4.23
N ASN A 3 3.85 32.08 -2.97
CA ASN A 3 5.11 31.54 -2.45
C ASN A 3 4.96 30.02 -2.36
N LEU A 4 5.65 29.28 -3.23
CA LEU A 4 5.68 27.81 -3.19
C LEU A 4 6.35 27.35 -1.89
N LYS A 5 5.82 26.28 -1.29
CA LYS A 5 6.43 25.68 -0.11
C LYS A 5 7.68 24.89 -0.51
N GLU A 6 8.83 25.27 0.02
CA GLU A 6 10.08 24.53 -0.22
C GLU A 6 10.24 23.40 0.79
N TYR A 7 10.52 22.20 0.29
CA TYR A 7 10.83 21.03 1.10
C TYR A 7 12.31 20.62 0.99
N LYS A 8 12.74 19.82 1.95
CA LYS A 8 14.05 19.18 2.00
C LYS A 8 13.88 17.68 2.23
N MET A 9 14.85 16.89 1.77
CA MET A 9 14.97 15.48 2.13
C MET A 9 15.45 15.34 3.57
N TYR A 10 15.21 14.17 4.17
CA TYR A 10 15.66 13.86 5.53
C TYR A 10 16.68 12.72 5.47
N ILE A 11 17.96 13.02 5.63
CA ILE A 11 19.04 12.04 5.54
C ILE A 11 19.92 12.17 6.76
N ASP A 12 20.14 11.07 7.47
CA ASP A 12 21.04 11.00 8.61
C ASP A 12 20.72 12.01 9.73
N GLY A 13 19.43 12.20 10.00
CA GLY A 13 18.98 13.18 10.99
C GLY A 13 19.12 14.64 10.56
N GLN A 14 19.34 14.92 9.27
CA GLN A 14 19.52 16.27 8.73
C GLN A 14 18.57 16.56 7.56
N TRP A 15 18.13 17.83 7.48
CA TRP A 15 17.32 18.35 6.39
C TRP A 15 18.20 18.88 5.25
N VAL A 16 18.21 18.19 4.10
CA VAL A 16 19.14 18.45 2.99
C VAL A 16 18.43 18.68 1.66
N ASN A 17 19.02 19.52 0.80
CA ASN A 17 18.66 19.59 -0.61
C ASN A 17 19.26 18.40 -1.38
N SER A 18 18.89 18.22 -2.65
CA SER A 18 19.59 17.30 -3.54
C SER A 18 21.02 17.81 -3.78
N GLU A 19 21.98 16.90 -3.90
CA GLU A 19 23.37 17.27 -4.20
C GLU A 19 23.48 18.03 -5.53
N SER A 20 22.64 17.68 -6.50
CA SER A 20 22.61 18.33 -7.81
C SER A 20 21.84 19.65 -7.85
N GLU A 21 21.27 20.08 -6.72
CA GLU A 21 20.36 21.23 -6.58
C GLU A 21 19.08 21.17 -7.44
N LYS A 22 18.86 20.05 -8.14
CA LYS A 22 17.63 19.80 -8.90
C LYS A 22 16.42 19.63 -7.99
N SER A 23 15.28 20.08 -8.47
CA SER A 23 13.99 19.97 -7.82
C SER A 23 12.86 19.84 -8.84
N PHE A 24 11.69 19.40 -8.38
CA PHE A 24 10.46 19.34 -9.16
C PHE A 24 9.29 19.94 -8.38
N GLU A 25 8.27 20.39 -9.09
CA GLU A 25 7.06 20.95 -8.50
C GLU A 25 6.06 19.84 -8.12
N SER A 26 5.41 20.00 -6.96
CA SER A 26 4.23 19.23 -6.59
C SER A 26 2.97 20.05 -6.84
N PHE A 27 1.94 19.41 -7.38
CA PHE A 27 0.71 20.06 -7.84
C PHE A 27 -0.45 19.71 -6.92
N ASN A 28 -1.32 20.68 -6.65
CA ASN A 28 -2.59 20.41 -5.98
C ASN A 28 -3.59 19.94 -7.05
N PRO A 29 -4.06 18.68 -7.01
CA PRO A 29 -4.93 18.14 -8.05
C PRO A 29 -6.31 18.81 -8.15
N ALA A 30 -6.74 19.51 -7.10
CA ALA A 30 -8.01 20.23 -7.07
C ALA A 30 -7.96 21.58 -7.80
N THR A 31 -6.79 22.19 -7.91
CA THR A 31 -6.60 23.52 -8.51
C THR A 31 -5.72 23.51 -9.75
N GLU A 32 -4.99 22.42 -9.99
CA GLU A 32 -3.98 22.27 -11.05
C GLU A 32 -2.74 23.15 -10.88
N GLU A 33 -2.60 23.78 -9.71
CA GLU A 33 -1.53 24.74 -9.42
C GLU A 33 -0.42 24.08 -8.62
N ALA A 34 0.84 24.41 -8.95
CA ALA A 34 1.97 24.06 -8.12
C ALA A 34 1.83 24.70 -6.74
N TRP A 35 2.08 23.91 -5.68
CA TRP A 35 1.96 24.37 -4.29
C TRP A 35 3.26 24.17 -3.50
N ALA A 36 4.14 23.28 -3.97
CA ALA A 36 5.41 22.96 -3.31
C ALA A 36 6.53 22.68 -4.32
N VAL A 37 7.77 22.83 -3.87
CA VAL A 37 9.00 22.44 -4.58
C VAL A 37 9.72 21.37 -3.77
N ILE A 38 10.05 20.26 -4.42
CA ILE A 38 10.59 19.04 -3.82
C ILE A 38 11.98 18.74 -4.41
N PRO A 39 13.00 18.38 -3.60
CA PRO A 39 14.31 18.01 -4.14
C PRO A 39 14.25 16.76 -5.01
N GLU A 40 15.05 16.73 -6.09
CA GLU A 40 15.20 15.58 -6.98
C GLU A 40 16.52 14.85 -6.66
N ALA A 41 16.42 13.77 -5.88
CA ALA A 41 17.56 12.94 -5.47
C ALA A 41 18.22 12.26 -6.66
N GLY A 42 19.54 12.39 -6.75
CA GLY A 42 20.39 11.59 -7.62
C GLY A 42 20.83 10.26 -7.00
N ALA A 43 21.65 9.50 -7.72
CA ALA A 43 22.24 8.26 -7.19
C ALA A 43 23.13 8.50 -5.97
N ASN A 44 23.85 9.62 -5.91
CA ASN A 44 24.71 9.97 -4.78
C ASN A 44 23.91 10.31 -3.51
N ASP A 45 22.78 11.02 -3.64
CA ASP A 45 21.89 11.28 -2.50
C ASP A 45 21.34 9.97 -1.93
N VAL A 46 21.01 9.01 -2.81
CA VAL A 46 20.58 7.67 -2.44
C VAL A 46 21.70 6.88 -1.75
N ASP A 47 22.92 6.88 -2.28
CA ASP A 47 24.08 6.24 -1.63
C ASP A 47 24.28 6.82 -0.23
N ARG A 48 24.31 8.15 -0.08
CA ARG A 48 24.40 8.81 1.23
C ARG A 48 23.33 8.35 2.22
N ALA A 49 22.07 8.24 1.77
CA ALA A 49 20.97 7.76 2.60
C ALA A 49 21.13 6.28 2.99
N VAL A 50 21.55 5.42 2.05
CA VAL A 50 21.77 4.00 2.32
C VAL A 50 22.98 3.77 3.22
N GLN A 51 24.07 4.51 3.04
CA GLN A 51 25.24 4.46 3.92
C GLN A 51 24.91 4.91 5.34
N ALA A 52 24.10 5.97 5.50
CA ALA A 52 23.62 6.39 6.82
C ALA A 52 22.74 5.32 7.48
N ALA A 53 21.82 4.72 6.72
CA ALA A 53 21.00 3.60 7.19
C ALA A 53 21.84 2.37 7.57
N HIS A 54 22.84 2.05 6.76
CA HIS A 54 23.73 0.93 7.02
C HIS A 54 24.56 1.18 8.28
N ARG A 55 25.16 2.36 8.42
CA ARG A 55 25.90 2.74 9.62
C ARG A 55 25.03 2.68 10.86
N ALA A 56 23.80 3.21 10.84
CA ALA A 56 22.90 3.10 11.99
C ALA A 56 22.50 1.64 12.32
N PHE A 57 22.52 0.75 11.32
CA PHE A 57 22.23 -0.67 11.49
C PHE A 57 23.41 -1.49 12.00
N SER A 58 24.64 -1.16 11.60
CA SER A 58 25.85 -1.90 11.98
C SER A 58 26.58 -1.30 13.17
N GLU A 59 26.43 0.00 13.38
CA GLU A 59 27.18 0.82 14.32
C GLU A 59 26.25 1.80 15.06
N GLY A 60 26.61 2.18 16.28
CA GLY A 60 25.87 3.19 17.03
C GLY A 60 24.72 2.66 17.91
N PRO A 61 23.80 3.52 18.34
CA PRO A 61 22.88 3.18 19.42
C PRO A 61 21.77 2.21 18.99
N TRP A 62 21.31 2.24 17.73
CA TRP A 62 20.14 1.46 17.29
C TRP A 62 20.39 -0.06 17.32
N VAL A 63 21.53 -0.53 16.82
CA VAL A 63 21.91 -1.95 16.85
C VAL A 63 22.06 -2.51 18.27
N ASN A 64 22.40 -1.64 19.23
CA ASN A 64 22.58 -2.01 20.64
C ASN A 64 21.30 -1.92 21.47
N MET A 65 20.21 -1.36 20.93
CA MET A 65 18.92 -1.30 21.61
C MET A 65 18.31 -2.70 21.72
N THR A 66 17.81 -3.02 22.90
CA THR A 66 16.96 -4.17 23.12
C THR A 66 15.66 -4.05 22.32
N ALA A 67 15.01 -5.18 22.07
CA ALA A 67 13.72 -5.20 21.38
C ALA A 67 12.64 -4.34 22.10
N THR A 68 12.67 -4.34 23.43
CA THR A 68 11.76 -3.53 24.26
C THR A 68 12.05 -2.03 24.12
N GLU A 69 13.31 -1.60 24.03
CA GLU A 69 13.64 -0.18 23.78
C GLU A 69 13.16 0.29 22.41
N ARG A 70 13.31 -0.53 21.38
CA ARG A 70 12.73 -0.23 20.05
C ARG A 70 11.21 -0.14 20.10
N GLY A 71 10.56 -1.06 20.84
CA GLY A 71 9.12 -1.00 21.09
C GLY A 71 8.69 0.31 21.76
N LYS A 72 9.43 0.79 22.78
CA LYS A 72 9.15 2.08 23.44
C LYS A 72 9.27 3.26 22.48
N LEU A 73 10.26 3.29 21.59
CA LEU A 73 10.40 4.34 20.57
C LEU A 73 9.25 4.33 19.57
N LEU A 74 8.82 3.15 19.11
CA LEU A 74 7.64 3.04 18.24
C LEU A 74 6.35 3.47 18.94
N HIS A 75 6.23 3.18 20.24
CA HIS A 75 5.10 3.67 21.04
C HIS A 75 5.12 5.20 21.12
N ARG A 76 6.29 5.80 21.39
CA ARG A 76 6.47 7.26 21.39
C ARG A 76 6.12 7.88 20.04
N LEU A 77 6.57 7.28 18.94
CA LEU A 77 6.21 7.72 17.60
C LEU A 77 4.69 7.75 17.41
N ALA A 78 3.98 6.74 17.89
CA ALA A 78 2.53 6.70 17.80
C ALA A 78 1.84 7.81 18.59
N GLU A 79 2.38 8.20 19.75
CA GLU A 79 1.87 9.33 20.54
C GLU A 79 2.05 10.65 19.77
N VAL A 80 3.28 10.93 19.33
CA VAL A 80 3.61 12.18 18.59
C VAL A 80 2.81 12.25 17.29
N LEU A 81 2.69 11.14 16.57
CA LEU A 81 1.91 11.07 15.33
C LEU A 81 0.43 11.40 15.52
N ALA A 82 -0.16 10.98 16.65
CA ALA A 82 -1.55 11.30 16.95
C ALA A 82 -1.76 12.81 17.13
N GLU A 83 -0.79 13.51 17.73
CA GLU A 83 -0.80 14.97 17.94
C GLU A 83 -0.70 15.75 16.62
N HIS A 84 0.04 15.24 15.64
CA HIS A 84 0.22 15.85 14.32
C HIS A 84 -0.75 15.35 13.23
N SER A 85 -1.72 14.51 13.59
CA SER A 85 -2.59 13.85 12.61
C SER A 85 -3.40 14.82 11.71
N GLU A 86 -3.84 15.96 12.26
CA GLU A 86 -4.56 16.96 11.47
C GLU A 86 -3.69 17.63 10.41
N SER A 87 -2.49 18.09 10.79
CA SER A 87 -1.58 18.79 9.89
C SER A 87 -1.10 17.88 8.76
N LEU A 88 -0.77 16.63 9.11
CA LEU A 88 -0.42 15.58 8.15
C LEU A 88 -1.57 15.28 7.19
N GLY A 89 -2.81 15.14 7.69
CA GLY A 89 -3.99 14.90 6.85
C GLY A 89 -4.25 16.05 5.86
N ARG A 90 -4.08 17.31 6.29
CA ARG A 90 -4.19 18.47 5.39
C ARG A 90 -3.14 18.44 4.28
N VAL A 91 -1.89 18.12 4.60
CA VAL A 91 -0.82 18.03 3.60
C VAL A 91 -1.08 16.90 2.61
N GLU A 92 -1.50 15.72 3.07
CA GLU A 92 -1.87 14.61 2.18
C GLU A 92 -3.08 14.95 1.31
N THR A 93 -4.05 15.68 1.83
CA THR A 93 -5.20 16.18 1.04
C THR A 93 -4.74 17.09 -0.10
N THR A 94 -3.90 18.08 0.21
CA THR A 94 -3.38 19.03 -0.78
C THR A 94 -2.58 18.32 -1.86
N ASP A 95 -1.74 17.35 -1.49
CA ASP A 95 -0.82 16.69 -2.43
C ASP A 95 -1.46 15.58 -3.26
N THR A 96 -2.54 14.96 -2.76
CA THR A 96 -3.15 13.78 -3.40
C THR A 96 -4.56 14.02 -3.93
N GLY A 97 -5.24 15.08 -3.49
CA GLY A 97 -6.65 15.32 -3.79
C GLY A 97 -7.62 14.45 -3.00
N LYS A 98 -7.13 13.59 -2.10
CA LYS A 98 -7.98 12.78 -1.22
C LYS A 98 -8.68 13.66 -0.18
N LEU A 99 -9.89 13.29 0.21
CA LEU A 99 -10.71 14.11 1.10
C LEU A 99 -10.06 14.30 2.47
N LEU A 100 -10.15 15.51 3.01
CA LEU A 100 -9.58 15.86 4.31
C LEU A 100 -10.12 14.98 5.43
N LYS A 101 -11.43 14.69 5.42
CA LYS A 101 -12.04 13.77 6.39
C LYS A 101 -11.45 12.36 6.36
N GLU A 102 -11.02 11.88 5.18
CA GLU A 102 -10.41 10.56 5.02
C GLU A 102 -8.95 10.58 5.48
N THR A 103 -8.18 11.58 5.07
CA THR A 103 -6.75 11.71 5.38
C THR A 103 -6.50 12.03 6.85
N GLN A 104 -7.31 12.90 7.48
CA GLN A 104 -7.23 13.17 8.92
C GLN A 104 -7.50 11.92 9.75
N TRP A 105 -8.58 11.20 9.42
CA TRP A 105 -8.90 9.94 10.09
C TRP A 105 -7.77 8.92 9.88
N GLN A 106 -7.28 8.78 8.66
CA GLN A 106 -6.20 7.86 8.32
C GLN A 106 -4.90 8.21 9.07
N ALA A 107 -4.50 9.48 9.09
CA ALA A 107 -3.32 9.97 9.81
C ALA A 107 -3.40 9.70 11.32
N ARG A 108 -4.61 9.74 11.91
CA ARG A 108 -4.84 9.32 13.29
C ARG A 108 -4.75 7.79 13.44
N TYR A 109 -5.36 7.04 12.53
CA TYR A 109 -5.44 5.58 12.62
C TYR A 109 -4.09 4.88 12.42
N ILE A 110 -3.17 5.47 11.66
CA ILE A 110 -1.82 4.90 11.47
C ILE A 110 -1.00 4.85 12.78
N ALA A 111 -1.33 5.67 13.79
CA ALA A 111 -0.75 5.54 15.12
C ALA A 111 -1.00 4.15 15.72
N ASP A 112 -2.14 3.51 15.42
CA ASP A 112 -2.45 2.18 15.92
C ASP A 112 -1.61 1.08 15.24
N TYR A 113 -1.12 1.31 14.02
CA TYR A 113 -0.13 0.42 13.39
C TYR A 113 1.20 0.45 14.14
N PHE A 114 1.69 1.65 14.48
CA PHE A 114 2.91 1.79 15.27
C PHE A 114 2.75 1.22 16.68
N LYS A 115 1.60 1.42 17.35
CA LYS A 115 1.31 0.79 18.66
C LYS A 115 1.27 -0.73 18.58
N TYR A 116 0.65 -1.28 17.54
CA TYR A 116 0.57 -2.72 17.34
C TYR A 116 1.98 -3.33 17.23
N TYR A 117 2.82 -2.79 16.35
CA TYR A 117 4.18 -3.29 16.17
C TYR A 117 5.14 -2.94 17.32
N ALA A 118 4.90 -1.83 18.04
CA ALA A 118 5.57 -1.56 19.31
C ALA A 118 5.31 -2.70 20.32
N GLY A 119 4.06 -3.16 20.39
CA GLY A 119 3.66 -4.31 21.18
C GLY A 119 4.23 -5.64 20.69
N LEU A 120 4.62 -5.77 19.42
CA LEU A 120 5.23 -6.98 18.87
C LEU A 120 6.75 -7.00 18.93
N ALA A 121 7.41 -5.85 19.08
CA ALA A 121 8.86 -5.72 18.95
C ALA A 121 9.63 -6.74 19.81
N ASP A 122 9.19 -6.96 21.06
CA ASP A 122 9.79 -7.90 22.02
C ASP A 122 9.12 -9.29 22.05
N LYS A 123 8.26 -9.59 21.07
CA LYS A 123 7.56 -10.88 20.92
C LYS A 123 8.06 -11.69 19.73
N VAL A 124 9.02 -11.15 18.98
CA VAL A 124 9.70 -11.88 17.92
C VAL A 124 10.73 -12.81 18.55
N HIS A 125 10.45 -14.10 18.53
CA HIS A 125 11.35 -15.13 19.05
C HIS A 125 11.67 -16.18 17.99
N GLY A 126 12.75 -16.94 18.22
CA GLY A 126 12.98 -18.21 17.54
C GLY A 126 12.39 -19.38 18.33
N GLU A 127 12.91 -20.57 18.11
CA GLU A 127 12.37 -21.82 18.63
C GLU A 127 13.50 -22.76 19.07
N THR A 128 13.26 -23.57 20.11
CA THR A 128 14.10 -24.74 20.43
C THR A 128 13.67 -25.91 19.54
N LEU A 129 14.61 -26.51 18.82
CA LEU A 129 14.31 -27.53 17.81
C LEU A 129 14.50 -28.96 18.37
N PRO A 130 13.54 -29.88 18.19
CA PRO A 130 13.69 -31.28 18.58
C PRO A 130 14.53 -32.03 17.53
N ILE A 131 15.85 -31.98 17.68
CA ILE A 131 16.80 -32.53 16.69
C ILE A 131 17.00 -34.04 16.86
N ASP A 132 17.19 -34.72 15.73
CA ASP A 132 17.37 -36.17 15.59
C ASP A 132 18.82 -36.65 15.85
N LYS A 133 19.67 -35.79 16.41
CA LYS A 133 21.09 -36.05 16.70
C LYS A 133 21.32 -36.06 18.21
N PRO A 134 21.97 -37.10 18.76
CA PRO A 134 22.26 -37.17 20.18
C PRO A 134 23.19 -36.03 20.60
N ASN A 135 23.10 -35.62 21.87
CA ASN A 135 23.94 -34.60 22.49
C ASN A 135 23.91 -33.24 21.76
N MET A 136 22.89 -32.94 20.97
CA MET A 136 22.77 -31.69 20.24
C MET A 136 21.65 -30.83 20.79
N TRP A 137 21.98 -29.62 21.24
CA TRP A 137 21.01 -28.58 21.55
C TRP A 137 20.95 -27.61 20.38
N THR A 138 19.78 -27.49 19.76
CA THR A 138 19.60 -26.60 18.61
C THR A 138 18.47 -25.63 18.86
N MET A 139 18.71 -24.37 18.49
CA MET A 139 17.69 -23.33 18.52
C MET A 139 17.75 -22.49 17.26
N THR A 140 16.68 -21.78 16.97
CA THR A 140 16.71 -20.63 16.06
C THR A 140 16.70 -19.33 16.86
N ILE A 141 17.38 -18.33 16.33
CA ILE A 141 17.26 -16.93 16.74
C ILE A 141 16.80 -16.10 15.54
N ARG A 142 16.10 -14.99 15.78
CA ARG A 142 15.61 -14.10 14.72
C ARG A 142 16.45 -12.82 14.70
N GLU A 143 17.06 -12.53 13.57
CA GLU A 143 17.88 -11.32 13.38
C GLU A 143 17.25 -10.38 12.36
N PRO A 144 17.33 -9.06 12.52
CA PRO A 144 16.90 -8.12 11.48
C PRO A 144 17.68 -8.34 10.18
N LEU A 145 17.09 -7.95 9.05
CA LEU A 145 17.68 -8.12 7.73
C LEU A 145 18.80 -7.11 7.43
N GLY A 146 18.64 -5.86 7.81
CA GLY A 146 19.57 -4.77 7.46
C GLY A 146 18.86 -3.51 7.01
N VAL A 147 19.36 -2.89 5.93
CA VAL A 147 18.73 -1.73 5.31
C VAL A 147 17.53 -2.16 4.46
N VAL A 148 16.38 -1.54 4.72
CA VAL A 148 15.14 -1.72 3.97
C VAL A 148 14.90 -0.52 3.06
N ALA A 149 14.81 -0.75 1.76
CA ALA A 149 14.25 0.21 0.82
C ALA A 149 12.72 0.11 0.83
N ALA A 150 12.03 1.17 1.23
CA ALA A 150 10.58 1.23 1.27
C ALA A 150 10.06 2.25 0.24
N ILE A 151 9.42 1.77 -0.83
CA ILE A 151 8.96 2.61 -1.94
C ILE A 151 7.44 2.71 -1.88
N VAL A 152 6.95 3.95 -1.76
CA VAL A 152 5.55 4.24 -1.45
C VAL A 152 4.91 5.04 -2.61
N PRO A 153 3.73 4.62 -3.11
CA PRO A 153 3.00 5.32 -4.16
C PRO A 153 2.29 6.56 -3.59
N TRP A 154 1.63 7.32 -4.46
CA TRP A 154 1.01 8.60 -4.12
C TRP A 154 -0.38 8.49 -3.48
N ASN A 155 -1.07 7.36 -3.57
CA ASN A 155 -2.52 7.29 -3.31
C ASN A 155 -2.93 7.20 -1.82
N SER A 156 -2.03 6.78 -0.93
CA SER A 156 -2.25 6.72 0.53
C SER A 156 -0.89 6.67 1.23
N GLN A 157 -0.15 7.76 1.16
CA GLN A 157 1.26 7.83 1.53
C GLN A 157 1.49 7.44 2.98
N LEU A 158 0.83 8.11 3.91
CA LEU A 158 1.09 7.94 5.34
C LEU A 158 0.71 6.55 5.84
N PHE A 159 -0.40 6.01 5.30
CA PHE A 159 -0.80 4.63 5.56
C PHE A 159 0.23 3.62 5.06
N LEU A 160 0.68 3.77 3.83
CA LEU A 160 1.65 2.85 3.23
C LEU A 160 3.06 3.00 3.82
N VAL A 161 3.41 4.17 4.39
CA VAL A 161 4.59 4.30 5.24
C VAL A 161 4.43 3.45 6.50
N ALA A 162 3.32 3.58 7.23
CA ALA A 162 3.11 2.90 8.49
C ALA A 162 3.17 1.37 8.37
N VAL A 163 2.48 0.79 7.38
CA VAL A 163 2.46 -0.67 7.16
C VAL A 163 3.84 -1.25 6.79
N LYS A 164 4.74 -0.43 6.24
CA LYS A 164 6.09 -0.84 5.84
C LYS A 164 7.10 -0.67 6.98
N ILE A 165 7.14 0.51 7.59
CA ILE A 165 8.23 0.85 8.50
C ILE A 165 7.96 0.37 9.92
N ALA A 166 6.69 0.26 10.35
CA ALA A 166 6.37 -0.21 11.69
C ALA A 166 6.91 -1.63 11.96
N PRO A 167 6.67 -2.66 11.10
CA PRO A 167 7.29 -3.97 11.29
C PRO A 167 8.81 -3.94 11.10
N ALA A 168 9.33 -3.16 10.14
CA ALA A 168 10.76 -3.07 9.86
C ALA A 168 11.55 -2.57 11.08
N LEU A 169 11.11 -1.46 11.66
CA LEU A 169 11.73 -0.83 12.83
C LEU A 169 11.55 -1.69 14.09
N ALA A 170 10.39 -2.34 14.27
CA ALA A 170 10.15 -3.25 15.40
C ALA A 170 11.15 -4.41 15.38
N ALA A 171 11.36 -5.00 14.20
CA ALA A 171 12.36 -6.05 13.98
C ALA A 171 13.81 -5.57 14.17
N GLY A 172 14.08 -4.26 14.13
CA GLY A 172 15.42 -3.67 14.32
C GLY A 172 16.15 -3.31 13.03
N ASN A 173 15.44 -3.21 11.90
CA ASN A 173 16.01 -2.75 10.64
C ASN A 173 16.15 -1.23 10.61
N THR A 174 16.89 -0.71 9.63
CA THR A 174 16.89 0.71 9.25
C THR A 174 16.22 0.88 7.89
N VAL A 175 15.71 2.07 7.60
CA VAL A 175 14.84 2.29 6.44
C VAL A 175 15.32 3.48 5.61
N VAL A 176 15.31 3.29 4.28
CA VAL A 176 15.34 4.38 3.30
C VAL A 176 14.00 4.39 2.59
N LEU A 177 13.19 5.41 2.86
CA LEU A 177 11.91 5.65 2.22
C LEU A 177 12.10 6.46 0.93
N LYS A 178 11.43 6.03 -0.14
CA LYS A 178 11.33 6.79 -1.38
C LYS A 178 9.88 7.20 -1.62
N ALA A 179 9.63 8.51 -1.62
CA ALA A 179 8.31 9.06 -1.89
C ALA A 179 7.99 9.04 -3.40
N SER A 180 6.71 8.99 -3.73
CA SER A 180 6.26 9.23 -5.10
C SER A 180 6.47 10.70 -5.48
N GLU A 181 6.98 10.92 -6.68
CA GLU A 181 7.11 12.23 -7.31
C GLU A 181 5.77 12.96 -7.51
N HIS A 182 4.65 12.25 -7.46
CA HIS A 182 3.31 12.84 -7.61
C HIS A 182 2.72 13.34 -6.29
N ALA A 183 3.21 12.84 -5.17
CA ALA A 183 2.85 13.31 -3.83
C ALA A 183 4.01 12.97 -2.92
N SER A 184 4.88 13.92 -2.60
CA SER A 184 6.07 13.70 -1.76
C SER A 184 5.95 14.35 -0.40
N ALA A 185 5.12 15.40 -0.29
CA ALA A 185 5.07 16.26 0.89
C ALA A 185 4.61 15.54 2.17
N PRO A 186 3.61 14.64 2.16
CA PRO A 186 3.15 13.97 3.38
C PRO A 186 4.27 13.21 4.08
N MET A 187 5.11 12.54 3.30
CA MET A 187 6.22 11.77 3.82
C MET A 187 7.33 12.67 4.39
N LEU A 188 7.60 13.82 3.77
CA LEU A 188 8.54 14.80 4.30
C LEU A 188 8.02 15.51 5.56
N GLU A 189 6.71 15.72 5.68
CA GLU A 189 6.13 16.19 6.95
C GLU A 189 6.17 15.11 8.03
N PHE A 190 5.98 13.84 7.67
CA PHE A 190 6.15 12.71 8.59
C PHE A 190 7.58 12.62 9.15
N ALA A 191 8.61 13.01 8.40
CA ALA A 191 9.98 13.07 8.93
C ALA A 191 10.15 14.01 10.14
N LYS A 192 9.37 15.09 10.24
CA LYS A 192 9.39 15.99 11.42
C LYS A 192 8.83 15.29 12.65
N VAL A 193 7.76 14.53 12.48
CA VAL A 193 7.15 13.71 13.54
C VAL A 193 8.13 12.62 14.00
N PHE A 194 8.84 12.00 13.06
CA PHE A 194 9.86 10.99 13.36
C PHE A 194 11.07 11.58 14.10
N GLU A 195 11.53 12.77 13.68
CA GLU A 195 12.58 13.53 14.35
C GLU A 195 12.18 13.88 15.79
N GLU A 196 10.96 14.38 16.01
CA GLU A 196 10.43 14.69 17.34
C GLU A 196 10.30 13.43 18.23
N ALA A 197 10.02 12.26 17.64
CA ALA A 197 9.97 11.00 18.37
C ALA A 197 11.35 10.54 18.90
N GLY A 198 12.45 11.13 18.41
CA GLY A 198 13.79 10.96 18.99
C GLY A 198 14.51 9.68 18.58
N PHE A 199 14.25 9.16 17.38
CA PHE A 199 15.02 8.03 16.85
C PHE A 199 16.47 8.44 16.54
N PRO A 200 17.43 7.51 16.66
CA PRO A 200 18.80 7.79 16.27
C PRO A 200 18.94 8.22 14.79
N PRO A 201 19.88 9.12 14.47
CA PRO A 201 20.18 9.50 13.09
C PRO A 201 20.47 8.27 12.20
N GLY A 202 19.96 8.32 10.97
CA GLY A 202 20.14 7.25 9.98
C GLY A 202 19.15 6.08 10.11
N VAL A 203 18.42 5.93 11.21
CA VAL A 203 17.43 4.83 11.35
C VAL A 203 16.30 4.94 10.32
N MET A 204 15.89 6.16 10.00
CA MET A 204 15.01 6.46 8.89
C MET A 204 15.63 7.57 8.04
N ASN A 205 15.59 7.38 6.73
CA ASN A 205 15.99 8.37 5.73
C ASN A 205 14.87 8.47 4.69
N ILE A 206 14.63 9.67 4.16
CA ILE A 206 13.60 9.93 3.16
C ILE A 206 14.23 10.66 1.99
N VAL A 207 14.15 10.03 0.81
CA VAL A 207 14.58 10.59 -0.47
C VAL A 207 13.38 10.80 -1.39
N THR A 208 13.47 11.82 -2.24
CA THR A 208 12.43 12.20 -3.20
C THR A 208 13.01 12.27 -4.60
N GLY A 209 12.29 11.80 -5.62
CA GLY A 209 12.79 11.79 -6.99
C GLY A 209 12.04 10.81 -7.88
N TYR A 210 12.42 10.73 -9.15
CA TYR A 210 11.78 9.86 -10.14
C TYR A 210 12.24 8.40 -10.05
N GLY A 211 11.66 7.52 -10.88
CA GLY A 211 12.07 6.12 -10.98
C GLY A 211 13.56 5.94 -11.31
N ASP A 212 14.05 6.62 -12.35
CA ASP A 212 15.47 6.68 -12.73
C ASP A 212 15.93 8.15 -12.60
N PRO A 213 17.01 8.48 -11.86
CA PRO A 213 17.95 7.55 -11.21
C PRO A 213 17.57 7.13 -9.78
N CYS A 214 16.71 7.85 -9.07
CA CYS A 214 16.52 7.67 -7.62
C CYS A 214 16.08 6.25 -7.22
N ALA A 215 14.91 5.78 -7.68
CA ALA A 215 14.41 4.46 -7.25
C ALA A 215 15.28 3.31 -7.79
N LYS A 216 15.85 3.46 -8.98
CA LYS A 216 16.77 2.47 -9.57
C LYS A 216 18.05 2.33 -8.72
N ALA A 217 18.69 3.45 -8.37
CA ALA A 217 19.86 3.43 -7.50
C ALA A 217 19.53 2.77 -6.15
N LEU A 218 18.37 3.07 -5.56
CA LEU A 218 17.98 2.53 -4.27
C LEU A 218 17.72 1.01 -4.34
N THR A 219 17.00 0.55 -5.37
CA THR A 219 16.61 -0.85 -5.50
C THR A 219 17.75 -1.77 -5.92
N SER A 220 18.80 -1.24 -6.54
CA SER A 220 20.02 -1.97 -6.91
C SER A 220 21.18 -1.81 -5.91
N HIS A 221 21.01 -1.02 -4.85
CA HIS A 221 22.14 -0.70 -3.96
C HIS A 221 22.66 -1.96 -3.22
N PRO A 222 23.99 -2.24 -3.20
CA PRO A 222 24.55 -3.47 -2.63
C PRO A 222 24.37 -3.64 -1.11
N LEU A 223 23.91 -2.61 -0.41
CA LEU A 223 23.70 -2.61 1.05
C LEU A 223 22.22 -2.73 1.43
N VAL A 224 21.32 -2.70 0.45
CA VAL A 224 19.88 -2.92 0.68
C VAL A 224 19.63 -4.41 0.78
N ALA A 225 19.11 -4.85 1.93
CA ALA A 225 18.82 -6.24 2.21
C ALA A 225 17.37 -6.62 1.85
N ARG A 226 16.47 -5.64 1.79
CA ARG A 226 15.07 -5.82 1.42
C ARG A 226 14.53 -4.62 0.65
N VAL A 227 13.72 -4.88 -0.38
CA VAL A 227 12.88 -3.90 -1.05
C VAL A 227 11.41 -4.20 -0.78
N SER A 228 10.72 -3.29 -0.08
CA SER A 228 9.27 -3.30 0.05
C SER A 228 8.67 -2.27 -0.89
N PHE A 229 8.00 -2.74 -1.95
CA PHE A 229 7.44 -1.90 -3.00
C PHE A 229 5.91 -2.00 -3.03
N THR A 230 5.25 -0.84 -3.09
CA THR A 230 3.83 -0.76 -3.47
C THR A 230 3.69 0.09 -4.72
N GLY A 231 2.90 -0.35 -5.70
CA GLY A 231 2.67 0.41 -6.93
C GLY A 231 2.18 -0.42 -8.11
N GLY A 232 2.43 0.10 -9.32
CA GLY A 232 1.99 -0.54 -10.57
C GLY A 232 2.82 -1.78 -10.93
N PRO A 233 2.21 -2.81 -11.57
CA PRO A 233 2.94 -4.01 -11.99
C PRO A 233 4.13 -3.74 -12.92
N GLU A 234 4.03 -2.78 -13.84
CA GLU A 234 5.13 -2.46 -14.76
C GLU A 234 6.36 -1.94 -14.00
N THR A 235 6.17 -0.99 -13.09
CA THR A 235 7.24 -0.52 -12.19
C THR A 235 7.82 -1.64 -11.34
N ALA A 236 6.97 -2.54 -10.83
CA ALA A 236 7.42 -3.69 -10.04
C ALA A 236 8.37 -4.61 -10.82
N ARG A 237 8.18 -4.79 -12.13
CA ARG A 237 9.11 -5.56 -12.97
C ARG A 237 10.50 -4.92 -13.01
N HIS A 238 10.58 -3.59 -13.00
CA HIS A 238 11.86 -2.89 -12.87
C HIS A 238 12.48 -3.14 -11.49
N VAL A 239 11.70 -3.05 -10.41
CA VAL A 239 12.18 -3.34 -9.05
C VAL A 239 12.78 -4.75 -8.94
N VAL A 240 12.08 -5.76 -9.45
CA VAL A 240 12.56 -7.15 -9.43
C VAL A 240 13.87 -7.30 -10.21
N ARG A 241 13.98 -6.69 -11.40
CA ARG A 241 15.23 -6.70 -12.18
C ARG A 241 16.37 -6.00 -11.43
N ASN A 242 16.09 -4.86 -10.82
CA ASN A 242 17.07 -4.07 -10.08
C ASN A 242 17.58 -4.84 -8.85
N SER A 243 16.70 -5.56 -8.14
CA SER A 243 17.09 -6.36 -6.97
C SER A 243 17.95 -7.58 -7.30
N ALA A 244 18.09 -7.95 -8.58
CA ALA A 244 19.04 -9.00 -8.97
C ALA A 244 20.50 -8.58 -8.71
N GLU A 245 20.78 -7.28 -8.67
CA GLU A 245 22.13 -6.74 -8.42
C GLU A 245 22.58 -6.89 -6.96
N ASN A 246 21.65 -7.00 -6.01
CA ASN A 246 21.94 -7.11 -4.56
C ASN A 246 21.32 -8.34 -3.88
N LEU A 247 20.51 -9.11 -4.61
CA LEU A 247 19.74 -10.25 -4.10
C LEU A 247 18.88 -9.91 -2.87
N ALA A 248 18.42 -8.66 -2.79
CA ALA A 248 17.53 -8.21 -1.73
C ALA A 248 16.23 -9.03 -1.73
N GLN A 249 15.69 -9.30 -0.54
CA GLN A 249 14.33 -9.84 -0.44
C GLN A 249 13.34 -8.81 -0.99
N VAL A 250 12.35 -9.25 -1.76
CA VAL A 250 11.35 -8.34 -2.35
C VAL A 250 9.96 -8.69 -1.83
N SER A 251 9.18 -7.68 -1.46
CA SER A 251 7.73 -7.79 -1.33
C SER A 251 7.06 -6.79 -2.24
N LEU A 252 6.02 -7.24 -2.94
CA LEU A 252 5.28 -6.47 -3.92
C LEU A 252 3.81 -6.40 -3.51
N GLU A 253 3.34 -5.20 -3.22
CA GLU A 253 1.91 -4.89 -3.07
C GLU A 253 1.45 -4.14 -4.31
N LEU A 254 0.76 -4.83 -5.22
CA LEU A 254 0.40 -4.28 -6.52
C LEU A 254 -1.10 -4.05 -6.64
N GLY A 255 -1.50 -3.47 -7.76
CA GLY A 255 -2.88 -3.20 -8.08
C GLY A 255 -3.78 -4.43 -8.24
N GLY A 256 -5.06 -4.16 -8.49
CA GLY A 256 -6.08 -5.19 -8.56
C GLY A 256 -7.22 -4.87 -9.53
N LYS A 257 -8.03 -5.90 -9.80
CA LYS A 257 -9.32 -5.77 -10.50
C LYS A 257 -10.37 -6.55 -9.71
N SER A 258 -10.51 -6.11 -8.45
CA SER A 258 -11.19 -6.82 -7.37
C SER A 258 -12.69 -6.99 -7.66
N PRO A 259 -13.22 -8.22 -7.65
CA PRO A 259 -14.64 -8.47 -7.89
C PRO A 259 -15.47 -8.28 -6.62
N MET A 260 -16.58 -7.56 -6.79
CA MET A 260 -17.70 -7.43 -5.84
C MET A 260 -18.82 -8.34 -6.33
N ILE A 261 -19.09 -9.42 -5.62
CA ILE A 261 -20.11 -10.42 -5.99
C ILE A 261 -21.35 -10.19 -5.15
N VAL A 262 -22.48 -9.92 -5.80
CA VAL A 262 -23.78 -9.73 -5.12
C VAL A 262 -24.75 -10.81 -5.58
N PHE A 263 -25.10 -11.69 -4.65
CA PHE A 263 -26.08 -12.74 -4.87
C PHE A 263 -27.52 -12.23 -4.67
N GLU A 264 -28.47 -12.97 -5.22
CA GLU A 264 -29.90 -12.68 -5.19
C GLU A 264 -30.50 -12.61 -3.77
N ASP A 265 -29.86 -13.24 -2.80
CA ASP A 265 -30.26 -13.29 -1.39
C ASP A 265 -29.55 -12.23 -0.53
N ALA A 266 -28.77 -11.34 -1.14
CA ALA A 266 -28.07 -10.26 -0.44
C ALA A 266 -29.05 -9.23 0.12
N ASP A 267 -28.68 -8.61 1.24
CA ASP A 267 -29.28 -7.35 1.65
C ASP A 267 -28.89 -6.27 0.63
N LEU A 268 -29.86 -5.83 -0.18
CA LEU A 268 -29.59 -4.97 -1.33
C LEU A 268 -29.11 -3.58 -0.93
N GLU A 269 -29.55 -3.07 0.22
CA GLU A 269 -29.09 -1.77 0.72
C GLU A 269 -27.62 -1.83 1.13
N SER A 270 -27.23 -2.85 1.91
CA SER A 270 -25.84 -3.09 2.30
C SER A 270 -24.96 -3.36 1.08
N ALA A 271 -25.45 -4.11 0.09
CA ALA A 271 -24.74 -4.35 -1.16
C ALA A 271 -24.53 -3.06 -1.95
N THR A 272 -25.57 -2.24 -2.15
CA THR A 272 -25.47 -0.93 -2.81
C THR A 272 -24.47 -0.03 -2.10
N ASN A 273 -24.56 0.10 -0.77
CA ASN A 273 -23.63 0.91 0.02
C ASN A 273 -22.19 0.38 -0.06
N GLY A 274 -22.02 -0.95 -0.02
CA GLY A 274 -20.73 -1.62 -0.18
C GLY A 274 -20.08 -1.36 -1.55
N VAL A 275 -20.87 -1.39 -2.62
CA VAL A 275 -20.40 -1.03 -3.98
C VAL A 275 -19.93 0.41 -4.03
N LEU A 276 -20.74 1.37 -3.57
CA LEU A 276 -20.37 2.79 -3.57
C LEU A 276 -19.07 3.03 -2.78
N LEU A 277 -18.96 2.45 -1.58
CA LEU A 277 -17.75 2.49 -0.75
C LEU A 277 -16.53 1.87 -1.45
N SER A 278 -16.74 0.77 -2.18
CA SER A 278 -15.65 0.01 -2.80
C SER A 278 -14.94 0.76 -3.92
N ILE A 279 -15.65 1.58 -4.69
CA ILE A 279 -15.15 2.15 -5.95
C ILE A 279 -15.16 3.68 -6.00
N PHE A 280 -16.04 4.38 -5.28
CA PHE A 280 -16.09 5.84 -5.34
C PHE A 280 -15.37 6.53 -4.17
N SER A 281 -15.10 5.83 -3.07
CA SER A 281 -14.24 6.35 -1.99
C SER A 281 -12.78 6.51 -2.44
N ALA A 282 -12.14 7.60 -2.00
CA ALA A 282 -10.83 8.06 -2.51
C ALA A 282 -10.78 8.17 -4.06
N SER A 283 -11.91 8.51 -4.68
CA SER A 283 -12.07 8.62 -6.14
C SER A 283 -11.62 7.35 -6.89
N GLY A 284 -11.79 6.18 -6.27
CA GLY A 284 -11.41 4.87 -6.83
C GLY A 284 -9.90 4.62 -6.96
N GLN A 285 -9.06 5.51 -6.43
CA GLN A 285 -7.60 5.41 -6.46
C GLN A 285 -7.08 4.49 -5.35
N SER A 286 -7.54 3.24 -5.37
CA SER A 286 -7.23 2.23 -4.36
C SER A 286 -6.92 0.89 -5.02
N CYS A 287 -5.85 0.23 -4.59
CA CYS A 287 -5.47 -1.09 -5.09
C CYS A 287 -6.58 -2.13 -4.86
N VAL A 288 -7.33 -2.01 -3.75
CA VAL A 288 -8.44 -2.89 -3.41
C VAL A 288 -9.78 -2.45 -4.01
N ALA A 289 -9.83 -1.44 -4.87
CA ALA A 289 -11.09 -0.91 -5.39
C ALA A 289 -11.96 -2.00 -6.03
N GLY A 290 -13.24 -2.04 -5.66
CA GLY A 290 -14.26 -3.00 -6.15
C GLY A 290 -14.70 -2.70 -7.58
N SER A 291 -13.75 -2.66 -8.50
CA SER A 291 -13.91 -2.13 -9.86
C SER A 291 -14.52 -3.12 -10.87
N ARG A 292 -14.88 -4.33 -10.42
CA ARG A 292 -15.76 -5.26 -11.13
C ARG A 292 -16.94 -5.62 -10.25
N LEU A 293 -18.14 -5.25 -10.66
CA LEU A 293 -19.37 -5.59 -9.97
C LEU A 293 -20.03 -6.77 -10.70
N LEU A 294 -20.07 -7.93 -10.05
CA LEU A 294 -20.73 -9.13 -10.53
C LEU A 294 -22.09 -9.23 -9.84
N LEU A 295 -23.17 -9.09 -10.60
CA LEU A 295 -24.54 -9.14 -10.08
C LEU A 295 -25.25 -10.41 -10.56
N HIS A 296 -25.97 -11.06 -9.64
CA HIS A 296 -26.88 -12.13 -10.03
C HIS A 296 -27.97 -11.55 -10.95
N GLU A 297 -28.31 -12.28 -12.03
CA GLU A 297 -29.19 -11.79 -13.10
C GLU A 297 -30.55 -11.28 -12.59
N SER A 298 -31.11 -11.93 -11.56
CA SER A 298 -32.42 -11.59 -10.98
C SER A 298 -32.45 -10.26 -10.22
N ILE A 299 -31.30 -9.70 -9.85
CA ILE A 299 -31.20 -8.42 -9.11
C ILE A 299 -30.41 -7.36 -9.87
N HIS A 300 -29.93 -7.68 -11.09
CA HIS A 300 -29.01 -6.84 -11.85
C HIS A 300 -29.56 -5.43 -12.04
N GLU A 301 -30.75 -5.30 -12.64
CA GLU A 301 -31.37 -4.00 -12.94
C GLU A 301 -31.63 -3.21 -11.64
N LYS A 302 -32.17 -3.87 -10.62
CA LYS A 302 -32.50 -3.24 -9.34
C LYS A 302 -31.29 -2.64 -8.64
N ILE A 303 -30.17 -3.38 -8.56
CA ILE A 303 -28.94 -2.85 -7.95
C ILE A 303 -28.33 -1.77 -8.85
N LEU A 304 -28.32 -1.97 -10.18
CA LEU A 304 -27.79 -0.99 -11.13
C LEU A 304 -28.50 0.37 -11.03
N ASP A 305 -29.82 0.38 -10.92
CA ASP A 305 -30.62 1.58 -10.72
C ASP A 305 -30.30 2.27 -9.39
N GLN A 306 -30.17 1.49 -8.30
CA GLN A 306 -29.86 2.03 -6.98
C GLN A 306 -28.47 2.66 -6.91
N ILE A 307 -27.44 1.98 -7.45
CA ILE A 307 -26.08 2.54 -7.47
C ILE A 307 -26.03 3.78 -8.36
N THR A 308 -26.77 3.79 -9.48
CA THR A 308 -26.81 4.93 -10.42
C THR A 308 -27.45 6.15 -9.78
N ALA A 309 -28.62 5.97 -9.15
CA ALA A 309 -29.31 7.06 -8.45
C ALA A 309 -28.44 7.64 -7.31
N ARG A 310 -27.69 6.80 -6.59
CA ARG A 310 -26.77 7.27 -5.54
C ARG A 310 -25.52 7.94 -6.10
N ALA A 311 -24.95 7.41 -7.18
CA ALA A 311 -23.78 7.97 -7.85
C ALA A 311 -24.03 9.39 -8.39
N GLN A 312 -25.20 9.62 -9.00
CA GLN A 312 -25.63 10.94 -9.49
C GLN A 312 -25.68 12.02 -8.41
N ASN A 313 -25.86 11.63 -7.15
CA ASN A 313 -25.99 12.54 -6.03
C ASN A 313 -24.69 12.69 -5.22
N ILE A 314 -23.58 12.07 -5.65
CA ILE A 314 -22.28 12.25 -5.00
C ILE A 314 -21.82 13.70 -5.20
N ARG A 315 -21.55 14.38 -4.09
CA ARG A 315 -21.05 15.76 -4.10
C ARG A 315 -19.55 15.79 -4.43
N ILE A 316 -19.23 16.22 -5.64
CA ILE A 316 -17.86 16.38 -6.12
C ILE A 316 -17.44 17.84 -5.96
N GLY A 317 -16.27 18.07 -5.36
CA GLY A 317 -15.78 19.42 -5.09
C GLY A 317 -14.43 19.42 -4.38
N ASP A 318 -14.08 20.58 -3.82
CA ASP A 318 -12.83 20.78 -3.10
C ASP A 318 -12.67 19.73 -1.97
N PRO A 319 -11.57 18.98 -1.93
CA PRO A 319 -11.38 17.92 -0.94
C PRO A 319 -11.21 18.41 0.50
N ILE A 320 -10.99 19.71 0.72
CA ILE A 320 -10.92 20.32 2.07
C ILE A 320 -12.32 20.55 2.65
N GLU A 321 -13.32 20.77 1.80
CA GLU A 321 -14.69 21.09 2.22
C GLU A 321 -15.39 19.88 2.84
N GLU A 322 -16.01 20.08 4.01
CA GLU A 322 -16.66 19.01 4.80
C GLU A 322 -17.80 18.33 4.02
N ALA A 323 -18.52 19.10 3.21
CA ALA A 323 -19.65 18.63 2.41
C ALA A 323 -19.23 17.76 1.22
N THR A 324 -17.95 17.77 0.83
CA THR A 324 -17.44 17.02 -0.32
C THR A 324 -17.44 15.51 -0.02
N GLN A 325 -17.90 14.73 -0.99
CA GLN A 325 -18.02 13.28 -0.92
C GLN A 325 -17.06 12.56 -1.87
N MET A 326 -16.53 13.23 -2.89
CA MET A 326 -15.49 12.71 -3.77
C MET A 326 -14.61 13.85 -4.28
N GLY A 327 -13.29 13.66 -4.24
CA GLY A 327 -12.29 14.65 -4.65
C GLY A 327 -11.78 14.43 -6.08
N PRO A 328 -10.78 15.19 -6.54
CA PRO A 328 -10.15 14.97 -7.83
C PRO A 328 -9.34 13.66 -7.87
N LEU A 329 -8.94 13.25 -9.07
CA LEU A 329 -7.87 12.28 -9.26
C LEU A 329 -6.52 12.95 -8.97
N ALA A 330 -5.52 12.18 -8.53
CA ALA A 330 -4.22 12.72 -8.16
C ALA A 330 -3.33 13.11 -9.34
N THR A 331 -3.64 12.66 -10.56
CA THR A 331 -2.84 13.00 -11.76
C THR A 331 -3.72 13.21 -13.00
N LEU A 332 -3.32 14.16 -13.86
CA LEU A 332 -3.95 14.38 -15.16
C LEU A 332 -3.84 13.15 -16.08
N ALA A 333 -2.72 12.42 -16.01
CA ALA A 333 -2.50 11.20 -16.79
C ALA A 333 -3.59 10.15 -16.47
N GLN A 334 -3.97 10.03 -15.21
CA GLN A 334 -5.01 9.10 -14.79
C GLN A 334 -6.39 9.51 -15.30
N LEU A 335 -6.72 10.80 -15.30
CA LEU A 335 -7.95 11.31 -15.89
C LEU A 335 -8.04 10.99 -17.39
N ASN A 336 -6.96 11.22 -18.14
CA ASN A 336 -6.90 10.94 -19.58
C ASN A 336 -7.01 9.43 -19.88
N ASN A 337 -6.37 8.59 -19.07
CA ASN A 337 -6.48 7.13 -19.19
C ASN A 337 -7.91 6.62 -18.97
N ILE A 338 -8.64 7.21 -18.01
CA ILE A 338 -10.04 6.85 -17.77
C ILE A 338 -10.91 7.23 -18.97
N LYS A 339 -10.79 8.48 -19.46
CA LYS A 339 -11.55 8.95 -20.62
C LYS A 339 -11.35 8.06 -21.85
N SER A 340 -10.09 7.71 -22.16
CA SER A 340 -9.78 6.86 -23.31
C SER A 340 -10.30 5.43 -23.13
N THR A 341 -10.19 4.86 -21.93
CA THR A 341 -10.63 3.49 -21.66
C THR A 341 -12.16 3.35 -21.66
N VAL A 342 -12.88 4.36 -21.16
CA VAL A 342 -14.36 4.38 -21.22
C VAL A 342 -14.82 4.50 -22.67
N ALA A 343 -14.20 5.38 -23.46
CA ALA A 343 -14.51 5.50 -24.89
C ALA A 343 -14.26 4.18 -25.64
N ASP A 344 -13.10 3.54 -25.42
CA ASP A 344 -12.79 2.22 -25.97
C ASP A 344 -13.82 1.16 -25.58
N ALA A 345 -14.23 1.11 -24.31
CA ALA A 345 -15.25 0.16 -23.85
C ALA A 345 -16.60 0.37 -24.57
N THR A 346 -17.05 1.62 -24.70
CA THR A 346 -18.31 1.92 -25.41
C THR A 346 -18.24 1.58 -26.89
N ALA A 347 -17.11 1.82 -27.55
CA ALA A 347 -16.90 1.44 -28.94
C ALA A 347 -16.91 -0.09 -29.15
N ASN A 348 -16.57 -0.86 -28.10
CA ASN A 348 -16.53 -2.32 -28.12
C ASN A 348 -17.78 -2.97 -27.47
N GLY A 349 -18.89 -2.24 -27.38
CA GLY A 349 -20.21 -2.80 -27.01
C GLY A 349 -20.59 -2.72 -25.53
N ALA A 350 -19.78 -2.07 -24.69
CA ALA A 350 -20.20 -1.72 -23.33
C ALA A 350 -21.22 -0.56 -23.35
N THR A 351 -22.13 -0.54 -22.37
CA THR A 351 -23.10 0.55 -22.21
C THR A 351 -22.68 1.46 -21.08
N LEU A 352 -22.46 2.74 -21.37
CA LEU A 352 -22.24 3.76 -20.35
C LEU A 352 -23.57 4.11 -19.68
N ILE A 353 -23.72 3.77 -18.39
CA ILE A 353 -24.94 3.98 -17.61
C ILE A 353 -24.93 5.37 -16.97
N HIS A 354 -23.77 5.79 -16.47
CA HIS A 354 -23.58 7.09 -15.82
C HIS A 354 -22.11 7.53 -15.86
N GLY A 355 -21.88 8.84 -15.82
CA GLY A 355 -20.56 9.47 -15.74
C GLY A 355 -19.80 9.43 -17.06
N GLY A 356 -18.51 9.12 -17.00
CA GLY A 356 -17.59 9.10 -18.13
C GLY A 356 -16.99 10.46 -18.48
N GLY A 357 -17.42 11.53 -17.81
CA GLY A 357 -16.97 12.90 -18.03
C GLY A 357 -16.27 13.55 -16.83
N GLN A 358 -16.11 14.87 -16.93
CA GLN A 358 -15.76 15.74 -15.81
C GLN A 358 -17.01 16.51 -15.37
N PRO A 359 -17.16 16.82 -14.07
CA PRO A 359 -18.32 17.56 -13.59
C PRO A 359 -18.36 18.98 -14.17
N ALA A 360 -19.48 19.35 -14.80
CA ALA A 360 -19.60 20.62 -15.54
C ALA A 360 -19.48 21.88 -14.66
N HIS A 361 -19.73 21.78 -13.36
CA HIS A 361 -19.64 22.89 -12.40
C HIS A 361 -18.23 23.17 -11.89
N LEU A 362 -17.23 22.37 -12.28
CA LEU A 362 -15.83 22.52 -11.86
C LEU A 362 -14.97 22.86 -13.09
N GLU A 363 -14.53 24.11 -13.19
CA GLU A 363 -13.71 24.60 -14.32
C GLU A 363 -12.24 24.17 -14.24
N LYS A 364 -11.75 23.88 -13.02
CA LYS A 364 -10.39 23.46 -12.72
C LYS A 364 -10.39 22.18 -11.89
N GLY A 365 -9.26 21.49 -11.93
CA GLY A 365 -8.95 20.30 -11.15
C GLY A 365 -9.18 19.02 -11.94
N TRP A 366 -8.46 17.97 -11.58
CA TRP A 366 -8.49 16.69 -12.27
C TRP A 366 -9.66 15.81 -11.81
N TYR A 367 -10.85 16.38 -11.75
CA TYR A 367 -12.08 15.70 -11.33
C TYR A 367 -12.59 14.73 -12.39
N CYS A 368 -13.20 13.64 -11.93
CA CYS A 368 -13.85 12.63 -12.78
C CYS A 368 -15.19 12.26 -12.16
N GLU A 369 -16.23 12.14 -12.98
CA GLU A 369 -17.55 11.70 -12.50
C GLU A 369 -17.54 10.22 -12.10
N PRO A 370 -18.32 9.81 -11.08
CA PRO A 370 -18.59 8.41 -10.79
C PRO A 370 -19.10 7.72 -12.06
N THR A 371 -18.37 6.75 -12.56
CA THR A 371 -18.63 6.15 -13.87
C THR A 371 -19.07 4.71 -13.72
N ILE A 372 -20.21 4.37 -14.33
CA ILE A 372 -20.81 3.03 -14.28
C ILE A 372 -20.95 2.53 -15.71
N VAL A 373 -20.33 1.39 -16.01
CA VAL A 373 -20.32 0.78 -17.35
C VAL A 373 -20.87 -0.64 -17.28
N ASP A 374 -22.04 -0.89 -17.85
CA ASP A 374 -22.62 -2.25 -18.00
C ASP A 374 -21.90 -2.96 -19.16
N CYS A 375 -21.26 -4.08 -18.85
CA CYS A 375 -20.38 -4.81 -19.74
C CYS A 375 -21.02 -6.15 -20.13
N PRO A 376 -21.25 -6.44 -21.43
CA PRO A 376 -21.79 -7.72 -21.85
C PRO A 376 -20.77 -8.87 -21.84
N ASP A 377 -19.47 -8.55 -21.84
CA ASP A 377 -18.38 -9.51 -21.96
C ASP A 377 -17.24 -9.21 -20.98
N GLN A 378 -16.76 -10.26 -20.32
CA GLN A 378 -15.62 -10.26 -19.40
C GLN A 378 -14.30 -9.94 -20.12
N ASN A 379 -14.20 -10.16 -21.43
CA ASN A 379 -12.99 -9.91 -22.22
C ASN A 379 -12.76 -8.43 -22.59
N LEU A 380 -13.72 -7.55 -22.29
CA LEU A 380 -13.56 -6.12 -22.54
C LEU A 380 -12.37 -5.56 -21.76
N GLY A 381 -11.59 -4.67 -22.40
CA GLY A 381 -10.38 -4.10 -21.81
C GLY A 381 -10.62 -3.38 -20.48
N ILE A 382 -11.78 -2.75 -20.30
CA ILE A 382 -12.20 -2.08 -19.06
C ILE A 382 -12.47 -3.05 -17.91
N VAL A 383 -12.84 -4.28 -18.22
CA VAL A 383 -13.07 -5.35 -17.24
C VAL A 383 -11.75 -6.00 -16.85
N GLN A 384 -10.78 -6.11 -17.76
CA GLN A 384 -9.53 -6.84 -17.53
C GLN A 384 -8.42 -5.97 -16.92
N ARG A 385 -8.41 -4.67 -17.21
CA ARG A 385 -7.35 -3.74 -16.76
C ARG A 385 -7.78 -2.98 -15.50
N GLU A 386 -6.81 -2.76 -14.62
CA GLU A 386 -6.99 -1.85 -13.50
C GLU A 386 -7.05 -0.42 -14.04
N LEU A 387 -8.08 0.31 -13.61
CA LEU A 387 -8.27 1.71 -13.98
C LEU A 387 -7.81 2.69 -12.92
N PHE A 388 -7.82 2.32 -11.64
CA PHE A 388 -7.39 3.19 -10.55
C PHE A 388 -8.10 4.57 -10.54
N GLY A 389 -9.42 4.53 -10.69
CA GLY A 389 -10.30 5.70 -10.73
C GLY A 389 -11.75 5.31 -10.42
N PRO A 390 -12.69 6.28 -10.39
CA PRO A 390 -14.05 6.05 -9.92
C PRO A 390 -14.91 5.39 -11.01
N VAL A 391 -14.49 4.21 -11.48
CA VAL A 391 -15.10 3.50 -12.62
C VAL A 391 -15.38 2.05 -12.24
N VAL A 392 -16.65 1.65 -12.31
CA VAL A 392 -17.07 0.26 -12.08
C VAL A 392 -17.55 -0.38 -13.38
N SER A 393 -17.03 -1.58 -13.66
CA SER A 393 -17.53 -2.44 -14.74
C SER A 393 -18.53 -3.44 -14.17
N VAL A 394 -19.77 -3.44 -14.68
CA VAL A 394 -20.84 -4.32 -14.20
C VAL A 394 -20.98 -5.52 -15.13
N LEU A 395 -21.14 -6.73 -14.56
CA LEU A 395 -21.30 -7.99 -15.28
C LEU A 395 -22.43 -8.80 -14.62
N ARG A 396 -23.07 -9.67 -15.42
CA ARG A 396 -24.13 -10.59 -14.97
C ARG A 396 -23.58 -11.99 -14.70
N PHE A 397 -24.16 -12.70 -13.74
CA PHE A 397 -23.99 -14.14 -13.55
C PHE A 397 -25.32 -14.80 -13.14
N ARG A 398 -25.43 -16.13 -13.32
CA ARG A 398 -26.66 -16.90 -13.09
C ARG A 398 -26.60 -17.86 -11.91
N ASN A 399 -25.39 -18.26 -11.50
CA ASN A 399 -25.21 -19.19 -10.40
C ASN A 399 -23.84 -19.01 -9.73
N GLU A 400 -23.67 -19.65 -8.56
CA GLU A 400 -22.46 -19.60 -7.73
C GLU A 400 -21.19 -20.00 -8.48
N ALA A 401 -21.25 -21.05 -9.31
CA ALA A 401 -20.09 -21.54 -10.06
C ALA A 401 -19.63 -20.53 -11.13
N GLU A 402 -20.58 -19.90 -11.82
CA GLU A 402 -20.31 -18.84 -12.78
C GLU A 402 -19.73 -17.59 -12.11
N ALA A 403 -20.29 -17.17 -10.96
CA ALA A 403 -19.76 -16.04 -10.19
C ALA A 403 -18.29 -16.24 -9.80
N ILE A 404 -17.95 -17.44 -9.30
CA ILE A 404 -16.58 -17.80 -8.93
C ILE A 404 -15.66 -17.79 -10.17
N LYS A 405 -16.14 -18.32 -11.30
CA LYS A 405 -15.37 -18.33 -12.56
C LYS A 405 -15.05 -16.90 -13.00
N LEU A 406 -16.05 -16.03 -13.12
CA LEU A 406 -15.88 -14.63 -13.52
C LEU A 406 -14.99 -13.86 -12.54
N ALA A 407 -15.20 -14.04 -11.24
CA ALA A 407 -14.40 -13.39 -10.20
C ALA A 407 -12.91 -13.74 -10.33
N ASN A 408 -12.60 -15.00 -10.58
CA ASN A 408 -11.23 -15.48 -10.74
C ASN A 408 -10.62 -15.24 -12.12
N ASP A 409 -11.44 -14.92 -13.14
CA ASP A 409 -11.03 -14.63 -14.51
C ASP A 409 -10.43 -13.23 -14.66
N THR A 410 -9.26 -13.09 -14.06
CA THR A 410 -8.41 -11.91 -14.12
C THR A 410 -6.98 -12.33 -13.79
N ARG A 411 -6.00 -11.58 -14.31
CA ARG A 411 -4.59 -11.76 -13.92
C ARG A 411 -4.30 -11.36 -12.47
N TYR A 412 -5.16 -10.54 -11.87
CA TYR A 412 -4.99 -10.01 -10.52
C TYR A 412 -5.57 -10.94 -9.44
N GLY A 413 -5.28 -10.62 -8.17
CA GLY A 413 -5.76 -11.38 -7.03
C GLY A 413 -5.60 -10.67 -5.70
N LEU A 414 -5.82 -9.35 -5.64
CA LEU A 414 -5.65 -8.60 -4.39
C LEU A 414 -6.82 -8.76 -3.43
N ALA A 415 -8.03 -8.38 -3.85
CA ALA A 415 -9.18 -8.29 -2.97
C ALA A 415 -10.46 -8.81 -3.64
N SER A 416 -11.49 -9.12 -2.84
CA SER A 416 -12.84 -9.42 -3.30
C SER A 416 -13.89 -9.12 -2.22
N GLY A 417 -15.11 -8.81 -2.63
CA GLY A 417 -16.27 -8.64 -1.76
C GLY A 417 -17.37 -9.63 -2.13
N VAL A 418 -18.06 -10.19 -1.13
CA VAL A 418 -19.16 -11.14 -1.33
C VAL A 418 -20.35 -10.70 -0.49
N PHE A 419 -21.50 -10.49 -1.14
CA PHE A 419 -22.76 -10.13 -0.48
C PHE A 419 -23.78 -11.25 -0.65
N THR A 420 -24.20 -11.84 0.47
CA THR A 420 -25.17 -12.94 0.56
C THR A 420 -25.59 -13.13 2.02
N THR A 421 -26.85 -13.51 2.26
CA THR A 421 -27.32 -13.90 3.61
C THR A 421 -27.06 -15.39 3.89
N ASN A 422 -26.78 -16.20 2.86
CA ASN A 422 -26.41 -17.59 2.99
C ASN A 422 -24.94 -17.78 3.44
N ILE A 423 -24.75 -18.08 4.72
CA ILE A 423 -23.41 -18.30 5.31
C ILE A 423 -22.67 -19.48 4.66
N GLY A 424 -23.39 -20.54 4.28
CA GLY A 424 -22.79 -21.69 3.60
C GLY A 424 -22.21 -21.30 2.23
N ARG A 425 -22.92 -20.45 1.49
CA ARG A 425 -22.45 -19.86 0.24
C ARG A 425 -21.25 -18.95 0.47
N ALA A 426 -21.33 -18.06 1.47
CA ALA A 426 -20.21 -17.18 1.82
C ALA A 426 -18.91 -17.96 2.04
N LEU A 427 -18.94 -19.01 2.86
CA LEU A 427 -17.76 -19.85 3.12
C LEU A 427 -17.22 -20.56 1.87
N ARG A 428 -18.11 -21.13 1.03
CA ARG A 428 -17.69 -21.80 -0.22
C ARG A 428 -17.06 -20.82 -1.20
N VAL A 429 -17.68 -19.66 -1.39
CA VAL A 429 -17.19 -18.62 -2.31
C VAL A 429 -15.87 -18.07 -1.81
N THR A 430 -15.76 -17.70 -0.52
CA THR A 430 -14.49 -17.22 0.07
C THR A 430 -13.35 -18.21 -0.13
N LYS A 431 -13.59 -19.53 0.05
CA LYS A 431 -12.57 -20.56 -0.18
C LYS A 431 -12.17 -20.70 -1.67
N ALA A 432 -13.09 -20.42 -2.59
CA ALA A 432 -12.87 -20.59 -4.02
C ALA A 432 -12.24 -19.36 -4.69
N LEU A 433 -12.35 -18.18 -4.09
CA LEU A 433 -11.77 -16.94 -4.59
C LEU A 433 -10.24 -16.94 -4.45
N ARG A 434 -9.55 -16.56 -5.53
CA ARG A 434 -8.10 -16.37 -5.56
C ARG A 434 -7.75 -14.91 -5.30
N ALA A 435 -8.05 -14.46 -4.09
CA ALA A 435 -7.80 -13.10 -3.62
C ALA A 435 -7.14 -13.08 -2.24
N GLY A 436 -6.28 -12.09 -2.02
CA GLY A 436 -5.57 -11.82 -0.77
C GLY A 436 -6.49 -11.56 0.42
N ILE A 437 -7.55 -10.80 0.13
CA ILE A 437 -8.52 -10.31 1.09
C ILE A 437 -9.90 -10.63 0.54
N VAL A 438 -10.77 -11.20 1.37
CA VAL A 438 -12.17 -11.42 1.02
C VAL A 438 -13.03 -10.85 2.13
N TRP A 439 -13.81 -9.79 1.82
CA TRP A 439 -14.82 -9.27 2.71
C TRP A 439 -16.17 -9.92 2.42
N VAL A 440 -16.90 -10.28 3.48
CA VAL A 440 -18.26 -10.82 3.37
C VAL A 440 -19.23 -9.84 4.04
N ASN A 441 -20.22 -9.38 3.29
CA ASN A 441 -21.23 -8.39 3.73
C ASN A 441 -20.62 -7.08 4.28
N THR A 442 -19.42 -6.73 3.83
CA THR A 442 -18.71 -5.48 4.12
C THR A 442 -17.66 -5.26 3.04
N TYR A 443 -16.93 -4.14 3.08
CA TYR A 443 -15.81 -3.89 2.18
C TYR A 443 -14.86 -2.83 2.76
N ARG A 444 -13.58 -2.83 2.34
CA ARG A 444 -12.56 -1.83 2.71
C ARG A 444 -12.26 -1.69 4.21
N MET A 445 -12.66 -2.65 5.02
CA MET A 445 -12.25 -2.72 6.42
C MET A 445 -10.79 -3.18 6.52
N VAL A 446 -9.99 -2.45 7.29
CA VAL A 446 -8.55 -2.73 7.52
C VAL A 446 -8.23 -2.72 9.02
N SER A 447 -7.14 -3.38 9.40
CA SER A 447 -6.66 -3.43 10.78
C SER A 447 -5.16 -3.75 10.80
N PRO A 448 -4.38 -3.18 11.75
CA PRO A 448 -3.00 -3.61 11.99
C PRO A 448 -2.84 -5.12 12.22
N MET A 449 -3.90 -5.77 12.72
CA MET A 449 -3.91 -7.20 13.07
C MET A 449 -4.13 -8.12 11.86
N ALA A 450 -4.74 -7.61 10.78
CA ALA A 450 -5.10 -8.43 9.63
C ALA A 450 -4.05 -8.25 8.53
N PRO A 451 -3.40 -9.32 8.05
CA PRO A 451 -2.49 -9.20 6.92
C PRO A 451 -3.26 -8.85 5.66
N PHE A 452 -2.64 -8.08 4.78
CA PHE A 452 -3.12 -7.86 3.44
C PHE A 452 -2.00 -8.10 2.42
N GLY A 453 -2.40 -8.51 1.22
CA GLY A 453 -1.49 -8.68 0.10
C GLY A 453 -2.00 -9.65 -0.95
N GLY A 454 -1.48 -9.55 -2.16
CA GLY A 454 -2.08 -10.15 -3.34
C GLY A 454 -1.76 -11.62 -3.61
N PHE A 455 -2.50 -12.17 -4.58
CA PHE A 455 -2.15 -13.35 -5.37
C PHE A 455 -1.83 -12.91 -6.81
N LYS A 456 -1.19 -13.81 -7.58
CA LYS A 456 -0.93 -13.62 -9.02
C LYS A 456 -0.19 -12.29 -9.29
N ASP A 457 -0.64 -11.51 -10.28
CA ASP A 457 -0.03 -10.22 -10.64
C ASP A 457 -0.30 -9.10 -9.62
N SER A 458 -1.10 -9.35 -8.58
CA SER A 458 -1.28 -8.40 -7.46
C SER A 458 -0.12 -8.44 -6.46
N GLY A 459 0.90 -9.25 -6.72
CA GLY A 459 2.15 -9.27 -5.97
C GLY A 459 2.27 -10.44 -5.00
N TYR A 460 3.29 -10.37 -4.16
CA TYR A 460 3.68 -11.43 -3.21
C TYR A 460 4.38 -10.84 -1.98
N GLY A 461 4.35 -11.58 -0.88
CA GLY A 461 4.57 -11.04 0.46
C GLY A 461 3.25 -10.58 1.08
N ARG A 462 3.29 -10.17 2.35
CA ARG A 462 2.13 -9.60 3.06
C ARG A 462 2.58 -8.41 3.88
N GLU A 463 1.71 -7.42 4.00
CA GLU A 463 1.86 -6.30 4.93
C GLU A 463 0.82 -6.41 6.04
N SER A 464 1.11 -5.86 7.21
CA SER A 464 0.26 -5.95 8.42
C SER A 464 0.14 -7.36 9.01
N GLY A 465 -0.50 -7.46 10.17
CA GLY A 465 -0.63 -8.70 10.92
C GLY A 465 0.66 -9.11 11.65
N LEU A 466 0.57 -10.21 12.39
CA LEU A 466 1.71 -10.74 13.15
C LEU A 466 2.84 -11.18 12.21
N ASP A 467 2.51 -11.91 11.15
CA ASP A 467 3.49 -12.57 10.30
C ASP A 467 4.40 -11.60 9.54
N ALA A 468 3.91 -10.39 9.23
CA ALA A 468 4.68 -9.39 8.51
C ALA A 468 5.98 -8.99 9.24
N ILE A 469 6.06 -9.06 10.57
CA ILE A 469 7.32 -8.76 11.27
C ILE A 469 8.41 -9.80 10.97
N TYR A 470 8.04 -11.05 10.71
CA TYR A 470 9.00 -12.11 10.40
C TYR A 470 9.62 -11.95 9.02
N ASP A 471 8.92 -11.33 8.07
CA ASP A 471 9.44 -10.93 6.75
C ASP A 471 10.57 -9.90 6.86
N TYR A 472 10.71 -9.23 8.01
CA TYR A 472 11.78 -8.29 8.32
C TYR A 472 12.87 -8.90 9.21
N THR A 473 12.89 -10.24 9.31
CA THR A 473 13.91 -10.99 10.05
C THR A 473 14.43 -12.20 9.27
N ARG A 474 15.54 -12.77 9.72
CA ARG A 474 16.05 -14.05 9.25
C ARG A 474 16.26 -15.00 10.43
N PRO A 475 15.82 -16.27 10.32
CA PRO A 475 16.20 -17.27 11.30
C PRO A 475 17.67 -17.63 11.14
N LYS A 476 18.43 -17.64 12.24
CA LYS A 476 19.76 -18.23 12.35
C LYS A 476 19.67 -19.47 13.23
N ALA A 477 20.04 -20.62 12.69
CA ALA A 477 20.11 -21.86 13.44
C ALA A 477 21.44 -21.92 14.21
N VAL A 478 21.37 -22.17 15.52
CA VAL A 478 22.51 -22.33 16.42
C VAL A 478 22.54 -23.78 16.86
N TRP A 479 23.65 -24.46 16.61
CA TRP A 479 23.89 -25.86 16.96
C TRP A 479 24.94 -25.91 18.07
N LEU A 480 24.58 -26.45 19.23
CA LEU A 480 25.46 -26.63 20.37
C LEU A 480 25.65 -28.12 20.63
N ASN A 481 26.88 -28.60 20.40
CA ASN A 481 27.26 -29.92 20.89
C ASN A 481 27.42 -29.84 22.42
N THR A 482 26.63 -30.64 23.12
CA THR A 482 26.61 -30.75 24.57
C THR A 482 27.38 -31.98 25.08
N SER A 483 27.94 -32.78 24.15
CA SER A 483 28.78 -33.94 24.48
C SER A 483 30.04 -33.49 25.23
N PRO A 484 30.45 -34.20 26.30
CA PRO A 484 31.75 -33.99 26.91
C PRO A 484 32.89 -34.59 26.07
N ASP A 485 32.56 -35.53 25.17
CA ASP A 485 33.54 -36.19 24.32
C ASP A 485 33.95 -35.31 23.13
N PRO A 486 35.23 -35.39 22.69
CA PRO A 486 35.68 -34.68 21.51
C PRO A 486 34.93 -35.15 20.25
N ILE A 487 34.85 -34.27 19.24
CA ILE A 487 34.33 -34.63 17.92
C ILE A 487 35.19 -35.78 17.37
N ALA A 488 34.55 -36.87 16.95
CA ALA A 488 35.24 -38.03 16.38
C ALA A 488 36.08 -37.62 15.16
N ASP A 489 37.24 -38.25 15.01
CA ASP A 489 38.11 -38.04 13.84
C ASP A 489 37.37 -38.54 12.58
N PRO A 490 37.04 -37.67 11.61
CA PRO A 490 36.27 -38.05 10.44
C PRO A 490 37.03 -38.96 9.48
N PHE A 491 38.33 -39.18 9.68
CA PHE A 491 39.19 -40.01 8.82
C PHE A 491 39.63 -41.33 9.47
N VAL A 492 39.39 -41.49 10.77
CA VAL A 492 39.59 -42.75 11.46
C VAL A 492 38.22 -43.42 11.56
N MET A 493 37.95 -44.36 10.64
CA MET A 493 36.74 -45.18 10.71
C MET A 493 36.66 -45.83 12.08
N GLN A 494 35.63 -45.47 12.85
CA GLN A 494 35.26 -46.15 14.10
C GLN A 494 34.42 -47.38 13.82
#